data_AF-A0A353RNV8-F1
#
_entry.id   AF-A0A353RNV8-F1
#
_cell.length_a   1.000
_cell.length_b   1.000
_cell.length_c   1.000
_cell.angle_alpha   90.00
_cell.angle_beta   90.00
_cell.angle_gamma   90.00
#
_symmetry.space_group_name_H-M   'P 1'
#
loop_
_entity.id
_entity.type
_entity.pdbx_description
1 polymer ?
#
loop_
_entity_poly.entity_id
_entity_poly.type
_entity_poly.pdbx_seq_one_letter_code
_entity_poly.pdbx_strand_id
1 'polypeptide(L)' 'SELDGVKGIGPETKKRLLTHFKSIKRIKEASKEEIVEIIGNNRGSIIAEWIEEGKNKLI' A
#
# COMPACT_ATOMS: atom_id res chain seq x y z
N SER A 1 10.13 6.47 7.66
CA SER A 1 8.84 5.77 7.50
C SER A 1 8.66 5.34 6.05
N GLU A 2 8.78 4.04 5.76
CA GLU A 2 8.75 3.48 4.39
C GLU A 2 7.46 3.78 3.61
N LEU A 3 6.31 3.73 4.28
CA LEU A 3 5.02 4.06 3.67
C LEU A 3 4.81 5.56 3.45
N ASP A 4 5.64 6.42 4.06
CA ASP A 4 5.40 7.86 4.09
C ASP A 4 5.78 8.60 2.80
N GLY A 5 6.68 8.00 2.02
CA GLY A 5 7.20 8.58 0.78
C GLY A 5 6.40 8.27 -0.48
N VAL A 6 5.28 7.54 -0.39
CA VAL A 6 4.53 7.14 -1.60
C VAL A 6 3.82 8.37 -2.20
N LYS A 7 4.36 8.88 -3.30
CA LYS A 7 3.81 10.01 -4.05
C LYS A 7 2.39 9.68 -4.52
N GLY A 8 1.40 10.49 -4.12
CA GLY A 8 -0.02 10.26 -4.44
C GLY A 8 -0.82 9.53 -3.37
N ILE A 9 -0.19 9.08 -2.28
CA ILE A 9 -0.86 8.49 -1.12
C ILE A 9 -0.97 9.52 0.00
N GLY A 10 -2.19 9.99 0.23
CA GLY A 10 -2.50 10.86 1.36
C GLY A 10 -2.47 10.14 2.72
N PRO A 11 -2.42 10.90 3.83
CA PRO A 11 -2.45 10.35 5.18
C PRO A 11 -3.73 9.53 5.46
N GLU A 12 -4.86 9.89 4.83
CA GLU A 12 -6.14 9.19 4.98
C GLU A 12 -6.09 7.75 4.46
N THR A 13 -5.52 7.57 3.27
CA THR A 13 -5.27 6.27 2.63
C THR A 13 -4.40 5.38 3.51
N LYS A 14 -3.32 5.95 4.03
CA LYS A 14 -2.36 5.27 4.90
C LYS A 14 -3.04 4.82 6.19
N LYS A 15 -3.89 5.67 6.78
CA LYS A 15 -4.67 5.38 7.98
C LYS A 15 -5.67 4.26 7.71
N ARG A 16 -6.40 4.28 6.59
CA ARG A 16 -7.33 3.21 6.20
C ARG A 16 -6.64 1.85 6.09
N LEU A 17 -5.51 1.80 5.39
CA LEU A 17 -4.73 0.58 5.25
C LEU A 17 -4.14 0.10 6.57
N LEU A 18 -3.60 1.00 7.39
CA LEU A 18 -3.11 0.65 8.73
C LEU A 18 -4.23 0.17 9.65
N THR A 19 -5.44 0.72 9.54
CA THR A 19 -6.59 0.26 10.32
C THR A 19 -7.03 -1.14 9.88
N HIS A 20 -7.08 -1.42 8.57
CA HIS A 20 -7.46 -2.72 8.04
C HIS A 20 -6.40 -3.79 8.28
N PHE A 21 -5.18 -3.54 7.79
CA PHE A 21 -4.10 -4.52 7.77
C PHE A 21 -3.30 -4.52 9.08
N LYS A 22 -3.44 -3.53 9.96
CA LYS A 22 -2.72 -3.38 11.24
C LYS A 22 -1.20 -3.17 11.12
N SER A 23 -0.59 -3.50 9.99
CA SER A 23 0.86 -3.41 9.81
C SER A 23 1.27 -3.31 8.33
N ILE A 24 2.41 -2.66 8.10
CA ILE A 24 3.02 -2.48 6.77
C ILE A 24 3.32 -3.83 6.11
N LYS A 25 3.72 -4.84 6.90
CA LYS A 25 3.96 -6.20 6.38
C LYS A 25 2.71 -6.80 5.73
N ARG A 26 1.57 -6.75 6.42
CA ARG A 26 0.30 -7.23 5.88
C ARG A 26 -0.16 -6.45 4.65
N ILE A 27 0.12 -5.14 4.59
CA ILE A 27 -0.12 -4.35 3.38
C ILE A 27 0.73 -4.88 2.22
N LYS A 28 2.01 -5.22 2.46
CA LYS A 28 2.91 -5.82 1.44
C LYS A 28 2.52 -7.26 1.05
N GLU A 29 1.79 -7.96 1.90
CA GLU A 29 1.25 -9.31 1.65
C GLU A 29 -0.15 -9.28 1.01
N ALA A 30 -0.85 -8.17 1.11
CA ALA A 30 -2.19 -7.99 0.54
C ALA A 30 -2.15 -7.98 -0.99
N SER A 31 -3.22 -8.49 -1.59
CA SER A 31 -3.43 -8.47 -3.03
C SER A 31 -3.75 -7.05 -3.51
N LYS A 32 -3.32 -6.73 -4.73
CA LYS A 32 -3.64 -5.45 -5.39
C LYS A 32 -5.13 -5.15 -5.36
N GLU A 33 -5.97 -6.16 -5.60
CA GLU A 33 -7.43 -6.06 -5.58
C GLU A 33 -7.95 -5.58 -4.23
N GLU A 34 -7.46 -6.15 -3.13
CA GLU A 34 -7.89 -5.84 -1.77
C GLU A 34 -7.49 -4.41 -1.36
N ILE A 35 -6.31 -3.99 -1.78
CA ILE A 35 -5.84 -2.61 -1.59
C ILE A 35 -6.73 -1.66 -2.41
N VAL A 36 -6.98 -1.98 -3.68
CA VAL A 36 -7.87 -1.20 -4.56
C VAL A 36 -9.29 -1.11 -4.00
N GLU A 37 -9.80 -2.15 -3.34
CA GLU A 37 -11.12 -2.14 -2.72
C GLU A 37 -11.20 -1.18 -1.52
N ILE A 38 -10.14 -1.12 -0.68
CA ILE A 38 -10.12 -0.29 0.52
C ILE A 38 -9.92 1.20 0.21
N ILE A 39 -9.06 1.52 -0.76
CA ILE A 39 -8.61 2.90 -1.03
C ILE A 39 -8.99 3.44 -2.42
N GLY A 40 -9.57 2.61 -3.26
CA GLY A 40 -9.98 2.91 -4.63
C GLY A 40 -8.86 2.61 -5.65
N ASN A 41 -9.25 2.38 -6.91
CA ASN A 41 -8.35 1.95 -7.99
C ASN A 41 -7.16 2.91 -8.22
N ASN A 42 -7.42 4.22 -8.16
CA ASN A 42 -6.41 5.26 -8.38
C ASN A 42 -5.28 5.22 -7.34
N ARG A 43 -5.62 5.01 -6.06
CA ARG A 43 -4.63 4.98 -4.96
C ARG A 43 -4.09 3.57 -4.74
N GLY A 44 -4.91 2.55 -4.95
CA GLY A 44 -4.55 1.15 -4.81
C GLY A 44 -3.46 0.73 -5.78
N SER A 45 -3.53 1.20 -7.03
CA SER A 45 -2.48 0.90 -8.02
C SER A 45 -1.11 1.45 -7.62
N ILE A 46 -1.06 2.68 -7.07
CA ILE A 46 0.19 3.29 -6.60
C ILE A 46 0.81 2.49 -5.45
N ILE A 47 0.00 2.06 -4.48
CA ILE A 47 0.50 1.25 -3.36
C ILE A 47 0.91 -0.15 -3.82
N ALA A 48 0.15 -0.77 -4.72
CA ALA A 48 0.48 -2.07 -5.26
C ALA A 48 1.84 -2.04 -5.97
N GLU A 49 2.08 -1.04 -6.83
CA GLU A 49 3.40 -0.81 -7.45
C GLU A 49 4.51 -0.61 -6.41
N TRP A 50 4.27 0.24 -5.40
CA TRP A 50 5.26 0.47 -4.35
C TRP A 50 5.61 -0.80 -3.56
N ILE A 51 4.62 -1.65 -3.28
CA ILE A 51 4.82 -2.96 -2.65
C ILE A 51 5.67 -3.87 -3.54
N GLU A 52 5.37 -3.88 -4.84
CA GLU A 52 6.07 -4.69 -5.84
C GLU A 52 7.54 -4.26 -5.99
N GLU A 53 7.80 -2.95 -6.07
CA GLU A 53 9.16 -2.38 -6.05
C GLU A 53 9.93 -2.76 -4.78
N GLY A 54 9.26 -2.75 -3.62
CA GLY A 54 9.85 -3.14 -2.35
C GLY A 54 10.22 -4.63 -2.27
N LYS A 55 9.47 -5.51 -2.94
CA LYS A 55 9.79 -6.94 -3.06
C LYS A 55 10.92 -7.19 -4.06
N ASN A 56 10.95 -6.43 -5.16
CA ASN A 56 11.92 -6.60 -6.24
C ASN A 56 13.36 -6.16 -5.88
N LYS A 57 13.55 -5.47 -4.74
CA LYS A 57 14.87 -5.06 -4.23
C LYS A 57 15.63 -6.14 -3.42
N LEU A 58 15.07 -7.35 -3.29
CA LEU A 58 15.66 -8.46 -2.54
C LEU A 58 16.32 -9.54 -3.43
N ILE A 59 16.43 -9.28 -4.74
CA ILE A 59 17.15 -10.14 -5.71
C ILE A 59 18.51 -9.56 -6.07
#